data_AF-A0A0D1MB55-F1
#
_entry.id   AF-A0A0D1MB55-F1
#
_cell.length_a   1.000
_cell.length_b   1.000
_cell.length_c   1.000
_cell.angle_alpha   90.00
_cell.angle_beta   90.00
_cell.angle_gamma   90.00
#
_symmetry.space_group_name_H-M   'P 1'
#
loop_
_entity.id
_entity.type
_entity.pdbx_description
1 polymer ?
#
loop_
_entity_poly.entity_id
_entity_poly.type
_entity_poly.pdbx_seq_one_letter_code
_entity_poly.pdbx_strand_id
1 'polypeptide(L)'
;MNRGRAITTGLLLFVIAALIGLGVWQLERRTWKLALIAHTEAMLAQPPVPAPRPDRWPAIGKDDVYRPVVVRGHYRTNADTLVQAVTELGGGFWVMTPFDTDRGFTLLVNRGFVPADRRTGIAPSPAMQSIRGLLRLSEPGGAFLRTNDPAADRWYSRDIAAIAARRGLGRVAPYFIDASEPKSGWPRGGLTVVRFRNSHLVYALTWFGLAALVAVMAWRVRRRV
;
A
#
# COMPACT_ATOMS: atom_id res chain seq x y z
N MET A 1 -42.07 23.88 -33.20
CA MET A 1 -41.39 23.61 -31.92
C MET A 1 -40.36 24.71 -31.67
N ASN A 2 -40.49 25.52 -30.61
CA ASN A 2 -39.57 26.63 -30.33
C ASN A 2 -38.13 26.14 -30.16
N ARG A 3 -37.17 26.72 -30.90
CA ARG A 3 -35.73 26.37 -30.85
C ARG A 3 -35.18 26.26 -29.42
N GLY A 4 -35.60 27.16 -28.52
CA GLY A 4 -35.21 27.10 -27.10
C GLY A 4 -35.65 25.82 -26.37
N ARG A 5 -36.86 25.30 -26.64
CA ARG A 5 -37.37 24.07 -25.99
C ARG A 5 -36.62 22.82 -26.46
N ALA A 6 -36.22 22.79 -27.73
CA ALA A 6 -35.39 21.71 -28.28
C ALA A 6 -33.99 21.70 -27.64
N ILE A 7 -33.37 22.87 -27.47
CA ILE A 7 -32.05 23.01 -26.82
C ILE A 7 -32.11 22.54 -25.36
N THR A 8 -33.10 22.99 -24.59
CA THR A 8 -33.25 22.57 -23.18
C THR A 8 -33.49 21.07 -23.05
N THR A 9 -34.31 20.47 -23.91
CA THR A 9 -34.57 19.02 -23.90
C THR A 9 -33.31 18.24 -24.24
N GLY A 10 -32.54 18.68 -25.25
CA GLY A 10 -31.26 18.08 -25.61
C GLY A 10 -30.24 18.13 -24.46
N LEU A 11 -30.14 19.28 -23.77
CA LEU A 11 -29.24 19.44 -22.63
C LEU A 11 -29.62 18.51 -21.46
N LEU A 12 -30.92 18.39 -21.13
CA LEU A 12 -31.38 17.50 -20.06
C LEU A 12 -31.10 16.03 -20.39
N LEU A 13 -31.31 15.60 -21.63
CA LEU A 13 -30.98 14.25 -22.08
C LEU A 13 -29.47 13.98 -22.01
N PHE A 14 -28.65 14.96 -22.41
CA PHE A 14 -27.20 14.87 -22.28
C PHE A 14 -26.76 14.72 -20.82
N VAL A 15 -27.30 15.54 -19.91
CA VAL A 15 -27.00 15.45 -18.47
C VAL A 15 -27.41 14.09 -17.91
N ILE A 16 -28.60 13.58 -18.25
CA ILE A 16 -29.04 12.24 -17.83
C ILE A 16 -28.08 11.16 -18.34
N ALA A 17 -27.70 11.21 -19.62
CA ALA A 17 -26.78 10.25 -20.21
C ALA A 17 -25.41 10.30 -19.53
N ALA A 18 -24.89 11.49 -19.23
CA ALA A 18 -23.64 11.67 -18.51
C ALA A 18 -23.70 11.09 -17.08
N LEU A 19 -24.79 11.34 -16.34
CA LEU A 19 -24.98 10.81 -14.99
C LEU A 19 -25.10 9.27 -14.99
N ILE A 20 -25.81 8.69 -15.97
CA ILE A 20 -25.87 7.24 -16.15
C ILE A 20 -24.48 6.69 -16.46
N GLY A 21 -23.74 7.32 -17.37
CA GLY A 21 -22.36 6.95 -17.71
C GLY A 21 -21.43 6.96 -16.48
N LEU A 22 -21.52 8.00 -15.64
CA LEU A 22 -20.79 8.07 -14.38
C LEU A 22 -21.19 6.95 -13.41
N GLY A 23 -22.48 6.61 -13.33
CA GLY A 23 -22.97 5.50 -12.52
C GLY A 23 -22.41 4.15 -12.98
N VAL A 24 -22.43 3.87 -14.29
CA VAL A 24 -21.86 2.66 -14.89
C VAL A 24 -20.36 2.58 -14.63
N TRP A 25 -19.63 3.68 -14.88
CA TRP A 25 -18.20 3.74 -14.62
C TRP A 25 -17.85 3.45 -13.15
N GLN A 26 -18.65 3.93 -12.19
CA GLN A 26 -18.46 3.61 -10.78
C GLN A 26 -18.68 2.12 -10.49
N LEU A 27 -19.64 1.46 -11.14
CA LEU A 27 -19.85 0.01 -10.99
C LEU A 27 -18.67 -0.79 -11.56
N GLU A 28 -18.16 -0.44 -12.73
CA GLU A 28 -16.96 -1.05 -13.31
C GLU A 28 -15.73 -0.86 -12.42
N ARG A 29 -15.56 0.36 -11.88
CA ARG A 29 -14.47 0.64 -10.94
C ARG A 29 -14.60 -0.18 -9.66
N ARG A 30 -15.84 -0.43 -9.20
CA ARG A 30 -16.12 -1.31 -8.06
C ARG A 30 -15.70 -2.74 -8.34
N THR A 31 -16.06 -3.33 -9.49
CA THR A 31 -15.71 -4.72 -9.80
C THR A 31 -14.21 -4.92 -9.86
N TRP A 32 -13.48 -4.00 -10.52
CA TRP A 32 -12.02 -4.00 -10.52
C TRP A 32 -11.44 -3.93 -9.09
N LYS A 33 -11.98 -3.04 -8.26
CA LYS A 33 -11.51 -2.90 -6.87
C LYS A 33 -11.78 -4.14 -6.02
N LEU A 34 -12.92 -4.78 -6.20
CA LEU A 34 -13.26 -6.03 -5.52
C LEU A 34 -12.31 -7.16 -5.92
N ALA A 35 -11.95 -7.26 -7.21
CA ALA A 35 -10.98 -8.25 -7.68
C ALA A 35 -9.59 -8.03 -7.03
N LEU A 36 -9.15 -6.78 -6.90
CA LEU A 36 -7.90 -6.44 -6.20
C LEU A 36 -7.92 -6.82 -4.71
N ILE A 37 -9.04 -6.56 -4.03
CA ILE A 37 -9.23 -6.95 -2.62
C ILE A 37 -9.17 -8.47 -2.49
N ALA A 38 -9.95 -9.19 -3.29
CA ALA A 38 -10.02 -10.64 -3.26
C ALA A 38 -8.64 -11.28 -3.55
N HIS A 39 -7.89 -10.75 -4.52
CA HIS A 39 -6.53 -11.20 -4.79
C HIS A 39 -5.62 -11.01 -3.58
N THR A 40 -5.68 -9.85 -2.93
CA THR A 40 -4.85 -9.53 -1.76
C THR A 40 -5.21 -10.41 -0.56
N GLU A 41 -6.50 -10.63 -0.32
CA GLU A 41 -7.00 -11.52 0.75
C GLU A 41 -6.56 -12.97 0.50
N ALA A 42 -6.69 -13.45 -0.74
CA ALA A 42 -6.22 -14.78 -1.13
C ALA A 42 -4.71 -14.93 -0.95
N MET A 43 -3.92 -13.90 -1.27
CA MET A 43 -2.46 -13.90 -1.05
C MET A 43 -2.12 -13.97 0.44
N LEU A 44 -2.76 -13.16 1.28
CA LEU A 44 -2.54 -13.15 2.73
C LEU A 44 -2.91 -14.47 3.41
N ALA A 45 -3.88 -15.20 2.86
CA ALA A 45 -4.32 -16.49 3.38
C ALA A 45 -3.38 -17.65 3.02
N GLN A 46 -2.43 -17.45 2.10
CA GLN A 46 -1.48 -18.49 1.71
C GLN A 46 -0.55 -18.88 2.89
N PRO A 47 -0.13 -20.14 2.98
CA PRO A 47 0.89 -20.53 3.95
C PRO A 47 2.21 -19.79 3.66
N PRO A 48 2.97 -19.39 4.70
CA PRO A 48 4.27 -18.75 4.51
C PRO A 48 5.23 -19.63 3.72
N VAL A 49 5.87 -19.04 2.71
CA VAL A 49 6.90 -19.71 1.91
C VAL A 49 8.30 -19.18 2.27
N PRO A 50 9.39 -19.93 2.01
CA PRO A 50 10.73 -19.40 2.19
C PRO A 50 10.94 -18.13 1.36
N ALA A 51 11.58 -17.11 1.93
CA ALA A 51 11.80 -15.84 1.22
C ALA A 51 12.54 -16.05 -0.12
N PRO A 52 12.19 -15.35 -1.22
CA PRO A 52 12.80 -15.58 -2.53
C PRO A 52 14.33 -15.41 -2.58
N ARG A 53 15.03 -16.39 -3.14
CA ARG A 53 16.49 -16.38 -3.32
C ARG A 53 16.90 -15.56 -4.56
N PRO A 54 18.20 -15.20 -4.72
CA PRO A 54 18.68 -14.37 -5.82
C PRO A 54 18.26 -14.79 -7.24
N ASP A 55 18.11 -16.09 -7.49
CA ASP A 55 17.62 -16.67 -8.74
C ASP A 55 16.16 -16.31 -9.06
N ARG A 56 15.35 -16.01 -8.04
CA ARG A 56 13.93 -15.64 -8.19
C ARG A 56 13.70 -14.13 -8.22
N TRP A 57 14.68 -13.32 -7.83
CA TRP A 57 14.54 -11.86 -7.74
C TRP A 57 14.06 -11.18 -9.03
N PRO A 58 14.48 -11.59 -10.25
CA PRO A 58 13.99 -10.96 -11.48
C PRO A 58 12.48 -11.13 -11.71
N ALA A 59 11.87 -12.15 -11.10
CA ALA A 59 10.44 -12.43 -11.22
C ALA A 59 9.60 -11.76 -10.12
N ILE A 60 10.24 -11.12 -9.12
CA ILE A 60 9.52 -10.49 -8.02
C ILE A 60 8.86 -9.20 -8.48
N GLY A 61 7.54 -9.14 -8.36
CA GLY A 61 6.74 -8.03 -8.86
C GLY A 61 5.58 -7.66 -7.94
N LYS A 62 4.64 -6.88 -8.49
CA LYS A 62 3.46 -6.39 -7.77
C LYS A 62 2.57 -7.54 -7.26
N ASP A 63 2.58 -8.67 -7.94
CA ASP A 63 1.79 -9.84 -7.60
C ASP A 63 2.35 -10.61 -6.40
N ASP A 64 3.59 -10.34 -5.99
CA ASP A 64 4.20 -10.92 -4.78
C ASP A 64 4.00 -10.05 -3.53
N VAL A 65 3.48 -8.84 -3.68
CA VAL A 65 3.21 -7.95 -2.55
C VAL A 65 2.23 -8.63 -1.60
N TYR A 66 2.53 -8.60 -0.31
CA TYR A 66 1.78 -9.28 0.75
C TYR A 66 1.89 -10.80 0.76
N ARG A 67 2.74 -11.42 -0.07
CA ARG A 67 3.03 -12.85 0.05
C ARG A 67 3.60 -13.13 1.45
N PRO A 68 3.00 -14.04 2.23
CA PRO A 68 3.55 -14.45 3.50
C PRO A 68 4.88 -15.18 3.27
N VAL A 69 5.93 -14.72 3.94
CA VAL A 69 7.27 -15.29 3.82
C VAL A 69 7.90 -15.58 5.18
N VAL A 70 8.81 -16.55 5.19
CA VAL A 70 9.65 -16.90 6.33
C VAL A 70 11.12 -16.92 5.91
N VAL A 71 11.99 -16.43 6.79
CA VAL A 71 13.44 -16.47 6.58
C VAL A 71 14.16 -16.69 7.89
N ARG A 72 15.25 -17.47 7.87
CA ARG A 72 16.11 -17.69 9.03
C ARG A 72 17.48 -17.05 8.81
N GLY A 73 18.09 -16.58 9.88
CA GLY A 73 19.32 -15.80 9.82
C GLY A 73 19.50 -14.95 11.06
N HIS A 74 20.26 -13.87 10.96
CA HIS A 74 20.48 -12.94 12.06
C HIS A 74 20.50 -11.50 11.56
N TYR A 75 20.18 -10.56 12.44
CA TYR A 75 20.26 -9.13 12.13
C TYR A 75 21.71 -8.65 12.18
N ARG A 76 22.07 -7.75 11.27
CA ARG A 76 23.29 -6.95 11.42
C ARG A 76 23.05 -5.88 12.48
N THR A 77 23.83 -5.90 13.55
CA THR A 77 23.77 -4.90 14.61
C THR A 77 24.32 -3.56 14.11
N ASN A 78 23.87 -2.47 14.73
CA ASN A 78 24.32 -1.09 14.43
C ASN A 78 24.10 -0.64 12.97
N ALA A 79 23.24 -1.33 12.21
CA ALA A 79 22.93 -1.02 10.82
C ALA A 79 21.47 -0.61 10.59
N ASP A 80 20.74 -0.30 11.67
CA ASP A 80 19.35 0.14 11.62
C ASP A 80 19.20 1.43 10.80
N THR A 81 18.09 1.51 10.07
CA THR A 81 17.68 2.70 9.33
C THR A 81 16.27 3.10 9.76
N LEU A 82 16.13 4.29 10.32
CA LEU A 82 14.87 4.81 10.81
C LEU A 82 14.15 5.59 9.71
N VAL A 83 13.09 5.01 9.17
CA VAL A 83 12.27 5.63 8.11
C VAL A 83 11.04 6.26 8.74
N GLN A 84 10.82 7.56 8.51
CA GLN A 84 9.68 8.27 9.09
C GLN A 84 8.36 7.63 8.69
N ALA A 85 7.46 7.51 9.66
CA ALA A 85 6.18 6.85 9.51
C ALA A 85 5.10 7.57 10.31
N VAL A 86 3.87 7.50 9.80
CA VAL A 86 2.66 7.83 10.54
C VAL A 86 1.78 6.58 10.52
N THR A 87 1.44 6.10 11.71
CA THR A 87 0.60 4.91 11.90
C THR A 87 -0.60 5.25 12.80
N GLU A 88 -1.47 4.29 13.05
CA GLU A 88 -2.53 4.44 14.07
C GLU A 88 -1.98 4.67 15.49
N LEU A 89 -0.69 4.37 15.72
CA LEU A 89 0.02 4.64 16.98
C LEU A 89 0.67 6.03 17.03
N GLY A 90 0.44 6.87 16.01
CA GLY A 90 0.99 8.22 15.89
C GLY A 90 2.22 8.31 14.99
N GLY A 91 2.93 9.43 15.10
CA GLY A 91 4.16 9.70 14.34
C GLY A 91 5.39 9.04 14.96
N GLY A 92 6.27 8.50 14.11
CA GLY A 92 7.47 7.79 14.54
C GLY A 92 8.26 7.24 13.36
N PHE A 93 8.80 6.03 13.52
CA PHE A 93 9.74 5.45 12.56
C PHE A 93 9.50 3.95 12.36
N TRP A 94 9.59 3.50 11.11
CA TRP A 94 9.87 2.11 10.79
C TRP A 94 11.35 1.82 11.02
N VAL A 95 11.65 0.68 11.63
CA VAL A 95 13.02 0.23 11.90
C VAL A 95 13.42 -0.78 10.83
N MET A 96 14.12 -0.31 9.81
CA MET A 96 14.65 -1.15 8.73
C MET A 96 16.03 -1.69 9.13
N THR A 97 16.15 -2.99 9.29
CA THR A 97 17.40 -3.65 9.71
C THR A 97 17.86 -4.65 8.65
N PRO A 98 19.15 -4.64 8.25
CA PRO A 98 19.71 -5.70 7.41
C PRO A 98 19.69 -7.05 8.12
N PHE A 99 19.31 -8.08 7.38
CA PHE A 99 19.20 -9.45 7.87
C PHE A 99 19.99 -10.37 6.95
N ASP A 100 21.03 -10.99 7.50
CA ASP A 100 21.84 -11.97 6.80
C ASP A 100 21.20 -13.34 6.95
N THR A 101 20.76 -13.89 5.82
CA THR A 101 20.05 -15.17 5.81
C THR A 101 21.04 -16.33 5.90
N ASP A 102 20.60 -17.43 6.50
CA ASP A 102 21.32 -18.71 6.48
C ASP A 102 21.38 -19.36 5.07
N ARG A 103 20.73 -18.74 4.09
CA ARG A 103 20.71 -19.14 2.68
C ARG A 103 21.66 -18.31 1.79
N GLY A 104 22.53 -17.51 2.39
CA GLY A 104 23.66 -16.86 1.71
C GLY A 104 23.32 -15.56 0.97
N PHE A 105 22.26 -14.86 1.39
CA PHE A 105 21.93 -13.53 0.86
C PHE A 105 21.45 -12.59 1.97
N THR A 106 21.52 -11.30 1.73
CA THR A 106 21.06 -10.25 2.66
C THR A 106 19.75 -9.66 2.16
N LEU A 107 18.83 -9.37 3.08
CA LEU A 107 17.60 -8.62 2.80
C LEU A 107 17.34 -7.59 3.90
N LEU A 108 16.50 -6.60 3.63
CA LEU A 108 16.04 -5.68 4.68
C LEU A 108 14.77 -6.24 5.34
N VAL A 109 14.67 -6.12 6.65
CA VAL A 109 13.46 -6.40 7.42
C VAL A 109 13.01 -5.10 8.07
N ASN A 110 11.76 -4.71 7.83
CA ASN A 110 11.07 -3.76 8.69
C ASN A 110 10.66 -4.50 9.96
N ARG A 111 11.39 -4.30 11.06
CA ARG A 111 11.13 -4.99 12.33
C ARG A 111 9.89 -4.45 13.05
N GLY A 112 9.39 -3.29 12.63
CA GLY A 112 8.23 -2.67 13.24
C GLY A 112 8.39 -1.16 13.46
N PHE A 113 7.35 -0.58 14.05
CA PHE A 113 7.26 0.84 14.36
C PHE A 113 7.85 1.17 15.73
N VAL A 114 8.43 2.36 15.86
CA VAL A 114 8.81 2.94 17.14
C VAL A 114 8.41 4.43 17.21
N PRO A 115 7.78 4.88 18.31
CA PRO A 115 7.54 6.30 18.57
C PRO A 115 8.82 7.12 18.63
N ALA A 116 8.70 8.42 18.39
CA ALA A 116 9.84 9.34 18.36
C ALA A 116 10.64 9.39 19.67
N ASP A 117 9.99 9.20 20.82
CA ASP A 117 10.54 9.19 22.18
C ASP A 117 11.14 7.83 22.61
N ARG A 118 10.97 6.78 21.80
CA ARG A 118 11.38 5.40 22.13
C ARG A 118 12.46 4.82 21.21
N ARG A 119 13.21 5.68 20.51
CA ARG A 119 14.22 5.27 19.50
C ARG A 119 15.46 4.61 20.09
N THR A 120 15.68 4.67 21.39
CA THR A 120 16.84 4.09 22.07
C THR A 120 16.49 2.70 22.64
N GLY A 121 17.49 1.85 22.82
CA GLY A 121 17.28 0.50 23.38
C GLY A 121 16.55 -0.47 22.45
N ILE A 122 16.45 -0.13 21.16
CA ILE A 122 15.81 -0.95 20.13
C ILE A 122 16.83 -1.80 19.34
N ALA A 123 17.99 -2.12 19.89
CA ALA A 123 18.95 -2.95 19.17
C ALA A 123 18.38 -4.35 18.92
N PRO A 124 18.56 -4.94 17.73
CA PRO A 124 18.11 -6.30 17.47
C PRO A 124 19.00 -7.30 18.22
N SER A 125 18.45 -8.46 18.56
CA SER A 125 19.28 -9.60 18.99
C SER A 125 20.14 -10.08 17.80
N PRO A 126 21.46 -10.25 17.98
CA PRO A 126 22.35 -10.80 16.94
C PRO A 126 22.21 -12.32 16.80
N ALA A 127 21.41 -12.97 17.64
CA ALA A 127 21.22 -14.41 17.60
C ALA A 127 20.47 -14.86 16.33
N MET A 128 20.72 -16.11 15.94
CA MET A 128 20.00 -16.74 14.85
C MET A 128 18.52 -16.88 15.21
N GLN A 129 17.65 -16.42 14.32
CA GLN A 129 16.21 -16.37 14.53
C GLN A 129 15.45 -16.53 13.21
N SER A 130 14.18 -16.89 13.33
CA SER A 130 13.25 -17.00 12.20
C SER A 130 12.35 -15.78 12.17
N ILE A 131 12.31 -15.09 11.04
CA ILE A 131 11.46 -13.94 10.79
C ILE A 131 10.31 -14.38 9.89
N ARG A 132 9.09 -14.18 10.37
CA ARG A 132 7.86 -14.31 9.58
C ARG A 132 7.32 -12.92 9.29
N GLY A 133 6.86 -12.70 8.06
CA GLY A 133 6.31 -11.42 7.67
C GLY A 133 5.69 -11.43 6.28
N LEU A 134 5.43 -10.23 5.78
CA LEU A 134 4.87 -10.02 4.45
C LEU A 134 5.95 -9.45 3.53
N LEU A 135 6.04 -10.00 2.31
CA LEU A 135 6.93 -9.45 1.28
C LEU A 135 6.42 -8.08 0.82
N ARG A 136 7.33 -7.11 0.74
CA ARG A 136 7.09 -5.76 0.26
C ARG A 136 8.16 -5.36 -0.74
N LEU A 137 7.76 -4.65 -1.79
CA LEU A 137 8.70 -4.11 -2.78
C LEU A 137 9.38 -2.85 -2.24
N SER A 138 10.56 -2.53 -2.78
CA SER A 138 11.23 -1.26 -2.53
C SER A 138 10.30 -0.07 -2.81
N GLU A 139 10.41 0.97 -1.99
CA GLU A 139 9.68 2.23 -2.12
C GLU A 139 10.70 3.34 -2.47
N PRO A 140 11.08 3.51 -3.75
CA PRO A 140 12.18 4.40 -4.13
C PRO A 140 11.80 5.88 -4.09
N GLY A 141 12.81 6.73 -3.85
CA GLY A 141 12.73 8.18 -4.13
C GLY A 141 12.10 9.07 -3.04
N GLY A 142 11.39 8.52 -2.04
CA GLY A 142 10.80 9.30 -0.95
C GLY A 142 9.29 9.11 -0.77
N ALA A 143 8.70 10.00 0.02
CA ALA A 143 7.26 10.10 0.25
C ALA A 143 6.71 11.42 -0.32
N PHE A 144 5.41 11.67 -0.13
CA PHE A 144 4.75 12.88 -0.59
C PHE A 144 5.50 14.15 -0.16
N LEU A 145 5.96 14.94 -1.15
CA LEU A 145 6.74 16.18 -0.99
C LEU A 145 8.07 16.04 -0.23
N ARG A 146 8.58 14.83 0.03
CA ARG A 146 9.80 14.61 0.82
C ARG A 146 10.66 13.50 0.20
N THR A 147 11.86 13.84 -0.20
CA THR A 147 12.83 12.89 -0.76
C THR A 147 13.77 12.38 0.31
N ASN A 148 14.20 11.11 0.21
CA ASN A 148 15.25 10.59 1.10
C ASN A 148 16.51 11.45 0.98
N ASP A 149 17.22 11.63 2.08
CA ASP A 149 18.54 12.26 2.15
C ASP A 149 19.51 11.29 2.84
N PRO A 150 20.14 10.38 2.05
CA PRO A 150 21.08 9.41 2.58
C PRO A 150 22.30 10.06 3.25
N ALA A 151 22.75 11.22 2.77
CA ALA A 151 23.92 11.91 3.30
C ALA A 151 23.68 12.37 4.75
N ALA A 152 22.49 12.91 5.02
CA ALA A 152 22.06 13.32 6.36
C ALA A 152 21.35 12.21 7.16
N ASP A 153 21.31 10.98 6.66
CA ASP A 153 20.60 9.83 7.23
C ASP A 153 19.11 10.08 7.53
N ARG A 154 18.43 10.84 6.65
CA ARG A 154 17.00 11.12 6.76
C ARG A 154 16.22 10.32 5.72
N TRP A 155 15.27 9.53 6.18
CA TRP A 155 14.52 8.60 5.34
C TRP A 155 13.02 8.83 5.48
N TYR A 156 12.34 8.92 4.34
CA TYR A 156 10.88 9.09 4.25
C TYR A 156 10.20 7.93 3.52
N SER A 157 10.98 7.06 2.90
CA SER A 157 10.52 5.84 2.23
C SER A 157 11.50 4.69 2.46
N ARG A 158 10.99 3.46 2.33
CA ARG A 158 11.77 2.22 2.51
C ARG A 158 12.48 1.85 1.20
N ASP A 159 13.35 2.75 0.75
CA ASP A 159 14.14 2.59 -0.47
C ASP A 159 15.31 1.64 -0.23
N ILE A 160 15.17 0.41 -0.67
CA ILE A 160 16.15 -0.66 -0.41
C ILE A 160 17.51 -0.32 -1.01
N ALA A 161 17.54 0.20 -2.24
CA ALA A 161 18.78 0.45 -2.96
C ALA A 161 19.57 1.58 -2.29
N ALA A 162 18.87 2.68 -1.96
CA ALA A 162 19.49 3.80 -1.25
C ALA A 162 19.96 3.40 0.16
N ILE A 163 19.15 2.64 0.91
CA ILE A 163 19.54 2.14 2.24
C ILE A 163 20.77 1.23 2.14
N ALA A 164 20.77 0.27 1.21
CA ALA A 164 21.87 -0.66 1.02
C ALA A 164 23.18 0.05 0.63
N ALA A 165 23.10 1.07 -0.22
CA ALA A 165 24.24 1.89 -0.58
C ALA A 165 24.77 2.66 0.64
N ARG A 166 23.90 3.33 1.41
CA ARG A 166 24.31 4.10 2.60
C ARG A 166 24.91 3.23 3.69
N ARG A 167 24.43 1.99 3.84
CA ARG A 167 24.87 1.04 4.87
C ARG A 167 25.98 0.09 4.38
N GLY A 168 26.44 0.20 3.13
CA GLY A 168 27.53 -0.62 2.59
C GLY A 168 27.20 -2.11 2.49
N LEU A 169 25.96 -2.47 2.18
CA LEU A 169 25.48 -3.85 2.25
C LEU A 169 25.82 -4.70 1.00
N GLY A 170 26.28 -4.06 -0.07
CA GLY A 170 26.49 -4.74 -1.36
C GLY A 170 25.16 -5.18 -1.99
N ARG A 171 25.13 -6.40 -2.54
CA ARG A 171 23.95 -6.95 -3.21
C ARG A 171 22.93 -7.46 -2.18
N VAL A 172 21.77 -6.79 -2.12
CA VAL A 172 20.63 -7.17 -1.27
C VAL A 172 19.42 -7.59 -2.10
N ALA A 173 18.47 -8.29 -1.49
CA ALA A 173 17.19 -8.60 -2.12
C ALA A 173 16.44 -7.32 -2.55
N PRO A 174 15.76 -7.29 -3.72
CA PRO A 174 15.01 -6.12 -4.21
C PRO A 174 13.65 -5.93 -3.52
N TYR A 175 13.42 -6.64 -2.42
CA TYR A 175 12.23 -6.61 -1.60
C TYR A 175 12.66 -6.62 -0.12
N PHE A 176 11.78 -6.14 0.75
CA PHE A 176 11.95 -6.24 2.20
C PHE A 176 10.80 -7.05 2.82
N ILE A 177 10.98 -7.45 4.08
CA ILE A 177 9.95 -8.16 4.84
C ILE A 177 9.40 -7.23 5.91
N ASP A 178 8.08 -7.00 5.91
CA ASP A 178 7.37 -6.43 7.06
C ASP A 178 7.15 -7.52 8.11
N ALA A 179 7.92 -7.49 9.21
CA ALA A 179 7.85 -8.51 10.25
C ALA A 179 6.48 -8.49 10.96
N SER A 180 5.93 -9.68 11.23
CA SER A 180 4.65 -9.82 11.95
C SER A 180 4.79 -9.69 13.47
N GLU A 181 6.01 -9.79 14.00
CA GLU A 181 6.33 -9.80 15.43
C GLU A 181 7.51 -8.83 15.70
N PRO A 182 7.67 -8.34 16.95
CA PRO A 182 6.79 -8.60 18.10
C PRO A 182 5.53 -7.72 18.09
N LYS A 183 4.38 -8.27 18.52
CA LYS A 183 3.12 -7.51 18.65
C LYS A 183 3.07 -6.57 19.85
N SER A 184 3.95 -6.77 20.83
CA SER A 184 4.09 -5.96 22.04
C SER A 184 5.51 -5.41 22.16
N GLY A 185 5.66 -4.35 22.97
CA GLY A 185 6.93 -3.64 23.08
C GLY A 185 7.28 -2.85 21.81
N TRP A 186 8.57 -2.50 21.71
CA TRP A 186 9.13 -1.72 20.60
C TRP A 186 10.41 -2.39 20.08
N PRO A 187 10.64 -2.43 18.75
CA PRO A 187 9.73 -2.00 17.70
C PRO A 187 8.51 -2.92 17.59
N ARG A 188 7.34 -2.38 17.25
CA ARG A 188 6.10 -3.15 17.12
C ARG A 188 5.87 -3.60 15.68
N GLY A 189 5.94 -4.90 15.45
CA GLY A 189 5.66 -5.53 14.16
C GLY A 189 4.17 -5.65 13.87
N GLY A 190 3.83 -6.23 12.72
CA GLY A 190 2.44 -6.56 12.36
C GLY A 190 1.54 -5.36 12.02
N LEU A 191 2.14 -4.18 11.79
CA LEU A 191 1.41 -2.93 11.51
C LEU A 191 1.21 -2.67 10.02
N THR A 192 1.42 -3.65 9.15
CA THR A 192 1.12 -3.53 7.72
C THR A 192 -0.39 -3.35 7.53
N VAL A 193 -0.81 -2.14 7.15
CA VAL A 193 -2.22 -1.84 6.92
C VAL A 193 -2.61 -2.31 5.53
N VAL A 194 -3.38 -3.41 5.46
CA VAL A 194 -3.99 -3.90 4.22
C VAL A 194 -5.48 -3.53 4.24
N ARG A 195 -5.79 -2.27 3.95
CA ARG A 195 -7.18 -1.78 3.89
C ARG A 195 -7.45 -1.05 2.58
N PHE A 196 -8.54 -1.43 1.93
CA PHE A 196 -8.99 -0.82 0.68
C PHE A 196 -10.35 -0.13 0.89
N ARG A 197 -10.38 1.21 0.90
CA ARG A 197 -11.65 1.97 1.00
C ARG A 197 -12.52 1.72 -0.24
N ASN A 198 -13.74 1.21 -0.13
CA ASN A 198 -14.62 0.95 -1.28
C ASN A 198 -15.98 1.67 -1.15
N SER A 199 -16.12 2.84 -1.78
CA SER A 199 -17.35 3.65 -1.75
C SER A 199 -18.05 3.73 -3.12
N HIS A 200 -17.62 2.93 -4.09
CA HIS A 200 -18.06 3.04 -5.48
C HIS A 200 -19.56 2.75 -5.66
N LEU A 201 -20.13 1.83 -4.86
CA LEU A 201 -21.57 1.55 -4.90
C LEU A 201 -22.41 2.75 -4.47
N VAL A 202 -22.03 3.42 -3.38
CA VAL A 202 -22.74 4.62 -2.89
C VAL A 202 -22.72 5.69 -3.96
N TYR A 203 -21.55 5.94 -4.59
CA TYR A 203 -21.47 6.90 -5.68
C TYR A 203 -22.29 6.50 -6.90
N ALA A 204 -22.29 5.22 -7.30
CA ALA A 204 -23.13 4.75 -8.40
C ALA A 204 -24.62 5.03 -8.13
N LEU A 205 -25.09 4.72 -6.93
CA LEU A 205 -26.47 5.01 -6.50
C LEU A 205 -26.76 6.51 -6.50
N THR A 206 -25.82 7.35 -6.06
CA THR A 206 -25.96 8.81 -6.15
C THR A 206 -26.12 9.27 -7.59
N TRP A 207 -25.28 8.79 -8.52
CA TRP A 207 -25.35 9.19 -9.92
C TRP A 207 -26.65 8.74 -10.60
N PHE A 208 -27.10 7.51 -10.36
CA PHE A 208 -28.38 7.03 -10.88
C PHE A 208 -29.57 7.75 -10.26
N GLY A 209 -29.52 8.05 -8.95
CA GLY A 209 -30.56 8.83 -8.27
C GLY A 209 -30.68 10.25 -8.83
N LEU A 210 -29.55 10.92 -9.09
CA LEU A 210 -29.54 12.22 -9.76
C LEU A 210 -30.08 12.13 -11.19
N ALA A 211 -29.70 11.10 -11.95
CA ALA A 211 -30.22 10.88 -13.30
C ALA A 211 -31.75 10.71 -13.29
N ALA A 212 -32.28 9.93 -12.35
CA ALA A 212 -33.72 9.73 -12.18
C ALA A 212 -34.44 11.03 -11.81
N LEU A 213 -33.87 11.83 -10.89
CA LEU A 213 -34.45 13.11 -10.48
C LEU A 213 -34.51 14.09 -11.67
N VAL A 214 -33.44 14.20 -12.45
CA VAL A 214 -33.41 15.04 -13.68
C VAL A 214 -34.42 14.53 -14.71
N ALA A 215 -34.54 13.21 -14.90
CA ALA A 215 -35.54 12.62 -15.80
C ALA A 215 -36.99 12.95 -15.37
N VAL A 216 -37.30 12.83 -14.07
CA VAL A 216 -38.62 13.17 -13.51
C VAL A 216 -38.92 14.66 -13.71
N MET A 217 -37.95 15.54 -13.46
CA MET A 217 -38.11 16.98 -13.68
C MET A 217 -38.34 17.29 -15.17
N ALA A 218 -37.55 16.72 -16.06
CA ALA A 218 -37.70 16.89 -17.51
C ALA A 218 -39.09 16.46 -17.99
N TRP A 219 -39.59 15.32 -17.50
CA TRP A 219 -40.93 14.82 -17.81
C TRP A 219 -42.04 15.73 -17.26
N ARG A 220 -41.93 16.22 -16.01
CA ARG A 220 -42.91 17.15 -15.43
C ARG A 220 -42.98 18.46 -16.19
N VAL A 221 -41.84 19.03 -16.56
CA VAL A 221 -41.77 20.27 -17.36
C VAL A 221 -42.41 20.04 -18.73
N ARG A 222 -42.19 18.88 -19.36
CA ARG A 222 -42.82 18.53 -20.64
C ARG A 222 -44.33 18.29 -20.56
N ARG A 223 -44.87 17.91 -19.39
CA ARG A 223 -46.30 17.70 -19.18
C ARG A 223 -47.07 18.97 -18.82
N ARG A 224 -46.41 19.98 -18.25
CA ARG A 224 -47.04 21.24 -17.82
C ARG A 224 -47.05 22.33 -18.90
N VAL A 225 -46.48 22.08 -20.07
CA VAL A 225 -46.32 23.03 -21.20
C VAL A 225 -46.62 22.33 -22.51
#